data_AF-A0A4Q3T1T1-F1
#
_entry.id   AF-A0A4Q3T1T1-F1
#
_cell.length_a   1.000
_cell.length_b   1.000
_cell.length_c   1.000
_cell.angle_alpha   90.00
_cell.angle_beta   90.00
_cell.angle_gamma   90.00
#
_symmetry.space_group_name_H-M   'P 1'
#
loop_
_entity.id
_entity.type
_entity.pdbx_description
1 polymer ?
#
loop_
_entity_poly.entity_id
_entity_poly.type
_entity_poly.pdbx_seq_one_letter_code
_entity_poly.pdbx_strand_id
1 'polypeptide(L)'
;IDDRVVGMTFSEFGRRVKSNSSLGTDHGAAAPVFVFGKNVRSGITGNNPAIPVNAATNENVPFQYDFRSIYASILKQWFCVNDTDLQTIMLRNFQEIHLCINAACKTTGLEDIVRGSGEELITNYPNPFVDKTTVTFRTKGGHTLIQVMDQMGRVIRVLTDKEYIAGVYSVTFDSHGLQNGVYYARFQNGALQQVRAMLKVR
;
A
#
# COMPACT_ATOMS: atom_id res chain seq x y z
N ILE A 1 -14.06 22.70 19.25
CA ILE A 1 -12.97 21.74 19.64
C ILE A 1 -12.77 20.76 18.50
N ASP A 2 -13.86 20.19 18.00
CA ASP A 2 -14.01 19.57 16.67
C ASP A 2 -13.11 20.10 15.53
N ASP A 3 -12.95 21.41 15.37
CA ASP A 3 -12.09 21.98 14.31
C ASP A 3 -10.58 21.84 14.57
N ARG A 4 -10.18 21.53 15.81
CA ARG A 4 -8.79 21.51 16.29
C ARG A 4 -8.29 20.12 16.65
N VAL A 5 -9.08 19.08 16.40
CA VAL A 5 -8.74 17.71 16.79
C VAL A 5 -9.05 16.73 15.65
N VAL A 6 -8.10 15.85 15.38
CA VAL A 6 -8.29 14.62 14.60
C VAL A 6 -7.92 13.44 15.48
N GLY A 7 -8.77 12.41 15.49
CA GLY A 7 -8.51 11.13 16.13
C GLY A 7 -8.07 10.09 15.11
N MET A 8 -7.14 9.22 15.51
CA MET A 8 -6.73 8.06 14.74
C MET A 8 -6.59 6.86 15.68
N THR A 9 -7.12 5.71 15.28
CA THR A 9 -6.87 4.45 15.98
C THR A 9 -5.55 3.85 15.52
N PHE A 10 -4.78 3.27 16.44
CA PHE A 10 -3.59 2.50 16.12
C PHE A 10 -3.62 1.17 16.87
N SER A 11 -3.18 0.12 16.19
CA SER A 11 -2.87 -1.17 16.80
C SER A 11 -1.62 -1.70 16.12
N GLU A 12 -0.66 -2.18 16.91
CA GLU A 12 0.48 -2.94 16.40
C GLU A 12 0.08 -4.38 16.03
N PHE A 13 -1.11 -4.82 16.45
CA PHE A 13 -1.61 -6.17 16.23
C PHE A 13 -2.85 -6.16 15.35
N GLY A 14 -2.67 -6.49 14.07
CA GLY A 14 -3.75 -6.95 13.21
C GLY A 14 -4.13 -8.39 13.53
N ARG A 15 -4.98 -9.01 12.70
CA ARG A 15 -5.37 -10.43 12.85
C ARG A 15 -5.06 -11.20 11.57
N ARG A 16 -4.60 -12.44 11.72
CA ARG A 16 -4.47 -13.38 10.61
C ARG A 16 -5.84 -13.86 10.14
N VAL A 17 -5.89 -14.32 8.89
CA VAL A 17 -7.14 -14.69 8.21
C VAL A 17 -7.76 -15.95 8.81
N LYS A 18 -6.96 -16.98 9.08
CA LYS A 18 -7.42 -18.32 9.46
C LYS A 18 -7.20 -18.59 10.95
N SER A 19 -8.15 -19.28 11.58
CA SER A 19 -8.06 -19.65 12.99
C SER A 19 -6.94 -20.66 13.25
N ASN A 20 -6.33 -20.56 14.43
CA ASN A 20 -5.30 -21.47 14.92
C ASN A 20 -5.92 -22.68 15.67
N SER A 21 -5.08 -23.57 16.19
CA SER A 21 -5.53 -24.77 16.93
C SER A 21 -6.27 -24.47 18.24
N SER A 22 -6.19 -23.24 18.75
CA SER A 22 -6.93 -22.76 19.92
C SER A 22 -8.25 -22.08 19.56
N LEU A 23 -8.74 -22.21 18.32
CA LEU A 23 -9.97 -21.62 17.80
C LEU A 23 -9.99 -20.07 17.76
N GLY A 24 -8.84 -19.41 17.97
CA GLY A 24 -8.67 -17.95 17.84
C GLY A 24 -7.86 -17.56 16.60
N THR A 25 -7.56 -16.27 16.42
CA THR A 25 -6.66 -15.78 15.36
C THR A 25 -5.39 -15.14 15.94
N ASP A 26 -4.24 -15.49 15.34
CA ASP A 26 -2.94 -14.94 15.73
C ASP A 26 -2.82 -13.46 15.34
N HIS A 27 -1.78 -12.81 15.87
CA HIS A 27 -1.38 -11.47 15.47
C HIS A 27 -1.01 -11.43 13.97
N GLY A 28 -1.53 -10.42 13.29
CA GLY A 28 -1.35 -10.20 11.87
C GLY A 28 -0.71 -8.85 11.56
N ALA A 29 -0.20 -8.73 10.33
CA ALA A 29 0.57 -7.56 9.88
C ALA A 29 -0.29 -6.41 9.29
N ALA A 30 -1.60 -6.59 9.16
CA ALA A 30 -2.50 -5.57 8.62
C ALA A 30 -3.78 -5.47 9.47
N ALA A 31 -4.26 -4.24 9.64
CA ALA A 31 -5.49 -3.92 10.36
C ALA A 31 -6.19 -2.72 9.72
N PRO A 32 -7.53 -2.61 9.83
CA PRO A 32 -8.21 -1.37 9.50
C PRO A 32 -7.77 -0.26 10.48
N VAL A 33 -7.64 0.95 9.97
CA VAL A 33 -7.37 2.17 10.75
C VAL A 33 -8.55 3.11 10.60
N PHE A 34 -9.13 3.54 11.71
CA PHE A 34 -10.14 4.59 11.73
C PHE A 34 -9.48 5.94 11.97
N VAL A 35 -9.74 6.89 11.08
CA VAL A 35 -9.42 8.30 11.26
C VAL A 35 -10.74 9.04 11.33
N PHE A 36 -10.92 9.91 12.31
CA PHE A 36 -12.20 10.58 12.57
C PHE A 36 -12.01 12.00 13.10
N GLY A 37 -12.95 12.88 12.76
CA GLY A 37 -12.91 14.30 13.09
C GLY A 37 -13.58 15.13 12.01
N LYS A 38 -13.91 16.38 12.32
CA LYS A 38 -14.62 17.28 11.38
C LYS A 38 -13.84 17.55 10.10
N ASN A 39 -12.52 17.62 10.22
CA ASN A 39 -11.60 17.88 9.12
C ASN A 39 -10.98 16.61 8.53
N VAL A 40 -11.61 15.46 8.74
CA VAL A 40 -11.22 14.18 8.12
C VAL A 40 -12.08 13.93 6.90
N ARG A 41 -11.46 13.45 5.83
CA ARG A 41 -12.16 13.04 4.62
C ARG A 41 -13.04 11.82 4.91
N SER A 42 -14.34 11.96 4.70
CA SER A 42 -15.28 10.84 4.86
C SER A 42 -15.09 9.79 3.77
N GLY A 43 -15.14 8.51 4.14
CA GLY A 43 -15.16 7.39 3.21
C GLY A 43 -14.27 6.24 3.64
N ILE A 44 -14.10 5.27 2.73
CA ILE A 44 -13.16 4.16 2.87
C ILE A 44 -11.99 4.41 1.93
N THR A 45 -10.78 4.35 2.47
CA THR A 45 -9.55 4.39 1.68
C THR A 45 -8.98 2.98 1.52
N GLY A 46 -8.66 2.60 0.29
CA GLY A 46 -8.27 1.23 -0.07
C GLY A 46 -9.45 0.38 -0.54
N ASN A 47 -9.15 -0.85 -0.92
CA ASN A 47 -10.09 -1.86 -1.40
C ASN A 47 -10.32 -2.96 -0.37
N ASN A 48 -11.29 -3.85 -0.60
CA ASN A 48 -11.38 -5.07 0.20
C ASN A 48 -10.21 -6.02 -0.16
N PRO A 49 -9.53 -6.61 0.84
CA PRO A 49 -8.47 -7.56 0.56
C PRO A 49 -9.04 -8.84 -0.08
N ALA A 50 -8.37 -9.37 -1.10
CA ALA A 50 -8.68 -10.68 -1.64
C ALA A 50 -8.09 -11.77 -0.75
N ILE A 51 -8.93 -12.64 -0.20
CA ILE A 51 -8.54 -13.74 0.67
C ILE A 51 -8.52 -15.04 -0.15
N PRO A 52 -7.37 -15.74 -0.26
CA PRO A 52 -7.31 -17.01 -0.96
C PRO A 52 -8.09 -18.11 -0.21
N VAL A 53 -8.82 -18.95 -0.95
CA VAL A 53 -9.63 -20.06 -0.39
C VAL A 53 -8.80 -21.09 0.38
N ASN A 54 -7.50 -21.18 0.08
CA ASN A 54 -6.55 -22.11 0.66
C ASN A 54 -5.57 -21.43 1.62
N ALA A 55 -5.92 -20.28 2.20
CA ALA A 55 -5.06 -19.58 3.14
C ALA A 55 -4.57 -20.48 4.29
N ALA A 56 -3.28 -20.45 4.58
CA ALA A 56 -2.70 -21.11 5.74
C ALA A 56 -2.89 -20.32 7.04
N THR A 57 -2.73 -20.99 8.19
CA THR A 57 -2.90 -20.38 9.53
C THR A 57 -1.89 -19.28 9.83
N ASN A 58 -0.73 -19.30 9.16
CA ASN A 58 0.35 -18.32 9.32
C ASN A 58 0.33 -17.18 8.27
N GLU A 59 -0.68 -17.11 7.41
CA GLU A 59 -0.78 -16.08 6.38
C GLU A 59 -1.35 -14.76 6.92
N ASN A 60 -0.77 -13.65 6.44
CA ASN A 60 -1.22 -12.30 6.70
C ASN A 60 -2.09 -11.77 5.56
N VAL A 61 -2.98 -10.83 5.90
CA VAL A 61 -3.60 -9.98 4.88
C VAL A 61 -2.53 -9.02 4.35
N PRO A 62 -2.31 -8.93 3.03
CA PRO A 62 -1.37 -7.96 2.47
C PRO A 62 -1.86 -6.54 2.75
N PHE A 63 -1.03 -5.71 3.37
CA PHE A 63 -1.38 -4.32 3.64
C PHE A 63 -1.48 -3.54 2.33
N GLN A 64 -2.50 -2.68 2.24
CA GLN A 64 -2.66 -1.78 1.10
C GLN A 64 -2.02 -0.43 1.33
N TYR A 65 -1.73 -0.02 2.55
CA TYR A 65 -0.96 1.18 2.79
C TYR A 65 0.02 0.88 3.90
N ASP A 66 1.26 1.29 3.72
CA ASP A 66 2.22 1.24 4.80
C ASP A 66 1.73 2.17 5.93
N PHE A 67 1.79 1.73 7.18
CA PHE A 67 1.33 2.57 8.30
C PHE A 67 2.08 3.91 8.33
N ARG A 68 3.35 3.94 7.90
CA ARG A 68 4.16 5.16 7.82
C ARG A 68 3.61 6.15 6.80
N SER A 69 2.95 5.69 5.74
CA SER A 69 2.22 6.55 4.81
C SER A 69 1.06 7.27 5.49
N ILE A 70 0.37 6.63 6.45
CA ILE A 70 -0.70 7.27 7.23
C ILE A 70 -0.11 8.38 8.10
N TYR A 71 0.98 8.10 8.84
CA TYR A 71 1.66 9.11 9.66
C TYR A 71 2.22 10.27 8.82
N ALA A 72 2.88 9.99 7.70
CA ALA A 72 3.39 11.01 6.79
C ALA A 72 2.25 11.91 6.27
N SER A 73 1.11 11.31 5.93
CA SER A 73 -0.07 12.05 5.44
C SER A 73 -0.67 12.95 6.51
N ILE A 74 -0.75 12.49 7.76
CA ILE A 74 -1.22 13.31 8.89
C ILE A 74 -0.25 14.47 9.16
N LEU A 75 1.07 14.21 9.16
CA LEU A 75 2.08 15.27 9.33
C LEU A 75 1.93 16.35 8.26
N LYS A 76 1.79 15.95 7.00
CA LYS A 76 1.62 16.90 5.89
C LYS A 76 0.28 17.64 5.95
N GLN A 77 -0.83 16.91 6.06
CA GLN A 77 -2.16 17.48 5.84
C GLN A 77 -2.81 18.08 7.08
N TRP A 78 -2.41 17.64 8.28
CA TRP A 78 -2.94 18.17 9.54
C TRP A 78 -1.98 19.18 10.18
N PHE A 79 -0.68 18.89 10.17
CA PHE A 79 0.35 19.75 10.77
C PHE A 79 1.05 20.67 9.76
N CYS A 80 0.64 20.67 8.49
CA CYS A 80 1.22 21.47 7.41
C CYS A 80 2.75 21.30 7.23
N VAL A 81 3.30 20.12 7.55
CA VAL A 81 4.72 19.84 7.36
C VAL A 81 5.04 19.81 5.86
N ASN A 82 6.00 20.63 5.42
CA ASN A 82 6.41 20.69 4.01
C ASN A 82 7.18 19.43 3.60
N ASP A 83 7.33 19.19 2.29
CA ASP A 83 7.93 17.94 1.79
C ASP A 83 9.42 17.77 2.18
N THR A 84 10.19 18.87 2.32
CA THR A 84 11.60 18.83 2.73
C THR A 84 11.75 18.36 4.17
N ASP A 85 10.94 18.91 5.07
CA ASP A 85 10.92 18.52 6.48
C ASP A 85 10.35 17.11 6.64
N LEU A 86 9.32 16.77 5.86
CA LEU A 86 8.72 15.44 5.88
C LEU A 86 9.73 14.36 5.49
N GLN A 87 10.54 14.60 4.46
CA GLN A 87 11.63 13.69 4.06
C GLN A 87 12.68 13.51 5.16
N THR A 88 13.01 14.60 5.86
CA THR A 88 13.96 14.57 6.97
C THR A 88 13.42 13.78 8.16
N ILE A 89 12.14 13.98 8.51
CA ILE A 89 11.47 13.29 9.62
C ILE A 89 11.26 11.80 9.30
N MET A 90 10.78 11.50 8.09
CA MET A 90 10.38 10.15 7.70
C MET A 90 11.55 9.32 7.12
N LEU A 91 12.71 9.95 6.92
CA LEU A 91 13.96 9.39 6.37
C LEU A 91 13.83 8.81 4.94
N ARG A 92 12.65 8.91 4.33
CA ARG A 92 12.32 8.46 2.98
C ARG A 92 10.96 9.02 2.56
N ASN A 93 10.66 8.90 1.26
CA ASN A 93 9.36 9.25 0.73
C ASN A 93 8.31 8.18 1.05
N PHE A 94 7.13 8.63 1.46
CA PHE A 94 5.95 7.79 1.63
C PHE A 94 4.81 8.31 0.76
N GLN A 95 3.92 7.39 0.39
CA GLN A 95 2.74 7.73 -0.37
C GLN A 95 1.85 8.69 0.42
N GLU A 96 1.40 9.74 -0.26
CA GLU A 96 0.39 10.63 0.31
C GLU A 96 -1.00 10.01 0.19
N ILE A 97 -1.65 9.85 1.34
CA ILE A 97 -3.02 9.36 1.50
C ILE A 97 -3.89 10.54 1.87
N HIS A 98 -5.00 10.75 1.18
CA HIS A 98 -5.84 11.94 1.38
C HIS A 98 -6.78 11.74 2.56
N LEU A 99 -6.27 12.01 3.77
CA LEU A 99 -6.95 11.75 5.03
C LEU A 99 -7.60 13.00 5.62
N CYS A 100 -6.96 14.16 5.51
CA CYS A 100 -7.47 15.41 6.08
C CYS A 100 -7.89 16.39 4.98
N ILE A 101 -9.01 17.08 5.21
CA ILE A 101 -9.55 18.13 4.31
C ILE A 101 -9.20 19.55 4.79
N ASN A 102 -8.18 19.67 5.66
CA ASN A 102 -7.84 20.95 6.26
C ASN A 102 -7.39 21.96 5.19
N ALA A 103 -8.23 22.97 4.95
CA ALA A 103 -8.00 24.01 3.96
C ALA A 103 -6.76 24.87 4.26
N ALA A 104 -6.26 24.86 5.51
CA ALA A 104 -5.08 25.63 5.91
C ALA A 104 -3.76 25.03 5.38
N CYS A 105 -3.71 23.71 5.16
CA CYS A 105 -2.50 23.00 4.70
C CYS A 105 -2.55 22.64 3.21
N LYS A 106 -3.37 23.33 2.39
CA LYS A 106 -3.54 23.00 0.96
C LYS A 106 -2.20 23.03 0.21
N THR A 107 -1.70 21.85 -0.13
CA THR A 107 -0.83 21.68 -1.31
C THR A 107 -1.75 21.64 -2.54
N THR A 108 -1.58 22.59 -3.45
CA THR A 108 -2.28 22.65 -4.74
C THR A 108 -1.99 21.39 -5.56
N GLY A 109 -2.90 20.43 -5.56
CA GLY A 109 -2.79 19.21 -6.37
C GLY A 109 -4.06 18.35 -6.35
N LEU A 110 -5.21 18.95 -6.02
CA LEU A 110 -6.45 18.24 -5.75
C LEU A 110 -7.36 18.29 -6.98
N GLU A 111 -6.98 17.55 -8.02
CA GLU A 111 -7.88 17.19 -9.13
C GLU A 111 -7.77 15.71 -9.56
N ASP A 112 -6.74 14.95 -9.17
CA ASP A 112 -6.51 13.60 -9.71
C ASP A 112 -6.73 12.42 -8.74
N ILE A 113 -7.16 12.66 -7.49
CA ILE A 113 -7.00 11.68 -6.38
C ILE A 113 -8.36 11.17 -5.85
N VAL A 114 -9.41 11.25 -6.65
CA VAL A 114 -10.73 10.74 -6.26
C VAL A 114 -11.18 9.70 -7.29
N ARG A 115 -11.18 8.43 -6.85
CA ARG A 115 -11.57 7.21 -7.58
C ARG A 115 -10.40 6.71 -8.44
N GLY A 116 -9.91 5.49 -8.25
CA GLY A 116 -10.78 4.33 -8.47
C GLY A 116 -11.34 4.33 -9.90
N SER A 117 -10.69 4.98 -10.87
CA SER A 117 -10.84 4.53 -12.25
C SER A 117 -10.44 3.05 -12.22
N GLY A 118 -11.22 2.16 -12.82
CA GLY A 118 -10.86 0.75 -12.95
C GLY A 118 -9.61 0.52 -13.81
N GLU A 119 -8.70 1.50 -13.89
CA GLU A 119 -7.44 1.42 -14.57
C GLU A 119 -6.51 0.49 -13.80
N GLU A 120 -6.13 -0.59 -14.47
CA GLU A 120 -5.15 -1.52 -13.96
C GLU A 120 -3.74 -0.88 -14.09
N LEU A 121 -3.23 -0.31 -13.00
CA LEU A 121 -1.93 0.36 -12.94
C LEU A 121 -0.76 -0.61 -12.84
N ILE A 122 -1.02 -1.85 -12.40
CA ILE A 122 -0.03 -2.91 -12.30
C ILE A 122 -0.64 -4.27 -12.64
N THR A 123 0.01 -4.98 -13.56
CA THR A 123 -0.31 -6.35 -13.97
C THR A 123 0.92 -7.22 -13.90
N ASN A 124 0.71 -8.53 -13.97
CA ASN A 124 1.81 -9.45 -14.19
C ASN A 124 1.39 -10.56 -15.16
N TYR A 125 2.28 -10.93 -16.07
CA TYR A 125 2.10 -12.06 -16.98
C TYR A 125 3.43 -12.81 -17.19
N PRO A 126 3.43 -14.16 -17.14
CA PRO A 126 2.30 -15.03 -16.82
C PRO A 126 1.88 -14.94 -15.33
N ASN A 127 0.63 -15.30 -15.04
CA ASN A 127 0.11 -15.50 -13.69
C ASN A 127 -0.97 -16.59 -13.74
N PRO A 128 -0.73 -17.82 -13.25
CA PRO A 128 0.44 -18.25 -12.46
C PRO A 128 1.76 -18.28 -13.25
N PHE A 129 2.91 -18.24 -12.56
CA PHE A 129 4.25 -18.27 -13.18
C PHE A 129 5.19 -19.26 -12.48
N VAL A 130 6.23 -19.73 -13.17
CA VAL A 130 7.22 -20.68 -12.65
C VAL A 130 8.40 -19.93 -12.00
N ASP A 131 9.38 -19.51 -12.80
CA ASP A 131 10.55 -18.80 -12.28
C ASP A 131 10.43 -17.29 -12.44
N LYS A 132 9.80 -16.84 -13.53
CA LYS A 132 9.76 -15.43 -13.91
C LYS A 132 8.35 -14.99 -14.31
N THR A 133 7.99 -13.78 -13.90
CA THR A 133 6.81 -13.06 -14.39
C THR A 133 7.20 -11.63 -14.73
N THR A 134 6.60 -11.07 -15.78
CA THR A 134 6.82 -9.69 -16.16
C THR A 134 5.76 -8.83 -15.51
N VAL A 135 6.18 -7.93 -14.62
CA VAL A 135 5.32 -6.92 -14.00
C VAL A 135 5.26 -5.72 -14.92
N THR A 136 4.08 -5.43 -15.45
CA THR A 136 3.84 -4.24 -16.28
C THR A 136 3.09 -3.22 -15.45
N PHE A 137 3.53 -1.97 -15.50
CA PHE A 137 2.94 -0.90 -14.71
C PHE A 137 2.83 0.41 -15.49
N ARG A 138 1.82 1.22 -15.14
CA ARG A 138 1.58 2.55 -15.69
C ARG A 138 1.85 3.59 -14.60
N THR A 139 2.74 4.52 -14.86
CA THR A 139 3.08 5.63 -13.96
C THR A 139 2.66 6.96 -14.58
N LYS A 140 2.18 7.90 -13.76
CA LYS A 140 1.89 9.28 -14.19
C LYS A 140 3.15 10.16 -14.21
N GLY A 141 4.32 9.56 -13.98
CA GLY A 141 5.59 10.25 -13.82
C GLY A 141 5.89 10.56 -12.36
N GLY A 142 7.13 10.92 -12.07
CA GLY A 142 7.63 11.09 -10.71
C GLY A 142 8.10 9.78 -10.08
N HIS A 143 8.34 9.84 -8.77
CA HIS A 143 8.87 8.71 -8.01
C HIS A 143 7.94 7.50 -8.08
N THR A 144 8.47 6.37 -8.55
CA THR A 144 7.74 5.11 -8.68
C THR A 144 8.48 4.00 -7.95
N LEU A 145 7.75 3.33 -7.04
CA LEU A 145 8.24 2.23 -6.22
C LEU A 145 7.39 0.98 -6.50
N ILE A 146 8.05 -0.14 -6.80
CA ILE A 146 7.43 -1.46 -6.87
C ILE A 146 8.15 -2.43 -5.95
N GLN A 147 7.40 -3.00 -5.02
CA GLN A 147 7.89 -3.95 -4.04
C GLN A 147 7.16 -5.28 -4.20
N VAL A 148 7.89 -6.39 -4.08
CA VAL A 148 7.30 -7.73 -3.93
C VAL A 148 7.30 -8.10 -2.46
N MET A 149 6.15 -8.57 -1.99
CA MET A 149 5.93 -9.05 -0.63
C MET A 149 5.52 -10.52 -0.64
N ASP A 150 5.91 -11.24 0.41
CA ASP A 150 5.40 -12.60 0.65
C ASP A 150 4.05 -12.60 1.38
N GLN A 151 3.49 -13.79 1.59
CA GLN A 151 2.25 -13.98 2.35
C GLN A 151 2.33 -13.53 3.83
N MET A 152 3.51 -13.26 4.36
CA MET A 152 3.70 -12.69 5.70
C MET A 152 3.76 -11.16 5.69
N GLY A 153 3.63 -10.52 4.53
CA GLY A 153 3.74 -9.06 4.38
C GLY A 153 5.19 -8.55 4.42
N ARG A 154 6.19 -9.44 4.37
CA ARG A 154 7.59 -9.05 4.34
C ARG A 154 7.96 -8.63 2.93
N VAL A 155 8.61 -7.48 2.77
CA VAL A 155 9.18 -7.05 1.49
C VAL A 155 10.38 -7.95 1.18
N ILE A 156 10.25 -8.78 0.15
CA ILE A 156 11.30 -9.73 -0.28
C ILE A 156 12.17 -9.18 -1.40
N ARG A 157 11.65 -8.24 -2.20
CA ARG A 157 12.38 -7.61 -3.30
C ARG A 157 11.81 -6.24 -3.64
N VAL A 158 12.67 -5.32 -4.05
CA VAL A 158 12.30 -4.04 -4.68
C VAL A 158 12.60 -4.18 -6.17
N LEU A 159 11.60 -4.07 -7.03
CA LEU A 159 11.76 -4.20 -8.49
C LEU A 159 12.15 -2.87 -9.13
N THR A 160 11.66 -1.76 -8.57
CA THR A 160 12.05 -0.41 -8.97
C THR A 160 11.79 0.56 -7.82
N ASP A 161 12.63 1.59 -7.70
CA ASP A 161 12.56 2.65 -6.69
C ASP A 161 13.29 3.89 -7.25
N LYS A 162 12.66 4.59 -8.18
CA LYS A 162 13.27 5.72 -8.90
C LYS A 162 12.24 6.63 -9.58
N GLU A 163 12.72 7.74 -10.10
CA GLU A 163 11.95 8.65 -10.93
C GLU A 163 11.66 8.07 -12.32
N TYR A 164 10.44 8.24 -12.80
CA TYR A 164 10.00 7.89 -14.15
C TYR A 164 9.35 9.10 -14.83
N ILE A 165 9.41 9.13 -16.16
CA ILE A 165 8.48 9.95 -16.95
C ILE A 165 7.13 9.21 -17.06
N ALA A 166 6.05 9.94 -17.32
CA ALA A 166 4.74 9.32 -17.51
C ALA A 166 4.79 8.29 -18.65
N GLY A 167 4.27 7.09 -18.41
CA GLY A 167 4.36 6.01 -19.39
C GLY A 167 4.03 4.62 -18.83
N VAL A 168 4.21 3.62 -19.68
CA VAL A 168 4.05 2.19 -19.34
C VAL A 168 5.40 1.52 -19.42
N TYR A 169 5.73 0.74 -18.40
CA TYR A 169 7.01 0.07 -18.26
C TYR A 169 6.82 -1.38 -17.83
N SER A 170 7.83 -2.20 -18.10
CA SER A 170 7.87 -3.59 -17.67
C SER A 170 9.15 -3.87 -16.92
N VAL A 171 9.03 -4.64 -15.83
CA VAL A 171 10.16 -5.15 -15.05
C VAL A 171 9.96 -6.63 -14.79
N THR A 172 11.00 -7.42 -15.00
CA THR A 172 10.94 -8.87 -14.74
C THR A 172 11.15 -9.14 -13.26
N PHE A 173 10.22 -9.85 -12.65
CA PHE A 173 10.43 -10.46 -11.34
C PHE A 173 10.95 -11.89 -11.51
N ASP A 174 12.19 -12.10 -11.09
CA ASP A 174 12.81 -13.43 -10.97
C ASP A 174 12.64 -13.95 -9.53
N SER A 175 11.92 -15.06 -9.42
CA SER A 175 11.56 -15.73 -8.17
C SER A 175 12.43 -16.95 -7.85
N HIS A 176 13.56 -17.11 -8.52
CA HIS A 176 14.49 -18.19 -8.25
C HIS A 176 14.87 -18.23 -6.76
N GLY A 177 14.79 -19.42 -6.14
CA GLY A 177 15.04 -19.64 -4.71
C GLY A 177 13.88 -19.29 -3.78
N LEU A 178 12.78 -18.73 -4.28
CA LEU A 178 11.56 -18.52 -3.49
C LEU A 178 10.66 -19.76 -3.50
N GLN A 179 9.92 -19.99 -2.42
CA GLN A 179 8.98 -21.12 -2.33
C GLN A 179 7.75 -20.89 -3.23
N ASN A 180 7.09 -21.96 -3.65
CA ASN A 180 5.81 -21.85 -4.36
C ASN A 180 4.74 -21.25 -3.43
N GLY A 181 3.89 -20.40 -3.96
CA GLY A 181 2.91 -19.69 -3.15
C GLY A 181 2.46 -18.35 -3.75
N VAL A 182 1.66 -17.63 -2.97
CA VAL A 182 1.15 -16.31 -3.35
C VAL A 182 2.13 -15.24 -2.91
N TYR A 183 2.46 -14.35 -3.84
CA TYR A 183 3.24 -13.14 -3.63
C TYR A 183 2.41 -11.92 -4.02
N TYR A 184 2.80 -10.75 -3.53
CA TYR A 184 2.08 -9.51 -3.80
C TYR A 184 3.03 -8.45 -4.36
N ALA A 185 2.76 -7.94 -5.56
CA ALA A 185 3.44 -6.77 -6.09
C ALA A 185 2.67 -5.50 -5.68
N ARG A 186 3.31 -4.61 -4.92
CA ARG A 186 2.78 -3.32 -4.50
C ARG A 186 3.40 -2.22 -5.37
N PHE A 187 2.58 -1.53 -6.15
CA PHE A 187 2.93 -0.35 -6.92
C PHE A 187 2.58 0.94 -6.16
N GLN A 188 3.49 1.91 -6.13
CA GLN A 188 3.29 3.23 -5.55
C GLN A 188 3.85 4.30 -6.50
N ASN A 189 3.06 5.32 -6.83
CA ASN A 189 3.50 6.52 -7.56
C ASN A 189 2.73 7.75 -7.05
N GLY A 190 3.42 8.64 -6.33
CA GLY A 190 2.77 9.76 -5.63
C GLY A 190 1.67 9.26 -4.69
N ALA A 191 0.44 9.71 -4.93
CA ALA A 191 -0.76 9.29 -4.19
C ALA A 191 -1.47 8.05 -4.75
N LEU A 192 -1.02 7.49 -5.89
CA LEU A 192 -1.60 6.29 -6.49
C LEU A 192 -0.96 5.03 -5.90
N GLN A 193 -1.79 4.05 -5.50
CA GLN A 193 -1.35 2.72 -5.12
C GLN A 193 -2.20 1.62 -5.73
N GLN A 194 -1.58 0.47 -6.01
CA GLN A 194 -2.28 -0.76 -6.29
C GLN A 194 -1.47 -1.98 -5.83
N VAL A 195 -2.15 -3.03 -5.38
CA VAL A 195 -1.52 -4.31 -5.03
C VAL A 195 -2.03 -5.39 -5.98
N ARG A 196 -1.11 -6.18 -6.54
CA ARG A 196 -1.39 -7.29 -7.45
C ARG A 196 -0.94 -8.61 -6.84
N ALA A 197 -1.86 -9.56 -6.70
CA ALA A 197 -1.52 -10.93 -6.33
C ALA A 197 -0.86 -11.66 -7.50
N MET A 198 0.24 -12.36 -7.22
CA MET A 198 1.03 -13.15 -8.16
C MET A 198 1.17 -14.57 -7.62
N LEU A 199 0.74 -15.57 -8.38
CA LEU A 199 0.80 -16.96 -7.95
C LEU A 199 2.03 -17.64 -8.58
N LYS A 200 3.01 -17.98 -7.74
CA LYS A 200 4.15 -18.81 -8.14
C LYS A 200 3.76 -20.29 -8.06
N VAL A 201 3.91 -20.99 -9.17
CA VAL A 201 3.74 -22.43 -9.32
C VAL A 201 5.07 -23.09 -9.70
N ARG A 202 5.02 -24.42 -9.71
CA ARG A 202 6.17 -25.30 -9.88
C ARG A 202 6.91 -25.11 -11.19
#